data_AF-D6M3F9-F1
#
_entry.id   AF-D6M3F9-F1
#
_cell.length_a   1.000
_cell.length_b   1.000
_cell.length_c   1.000
_cell.angle_alpha   90.00
_cell.angle_beta   90.00
_cell.angle_gamma   90.00
#
_symmetry.space_group_name_H-M   'P 1'
#
loop_
_entity.id
_entity.type
_entity.pdbx_description
1 polymer ?
#
loop_
_entity_poly.entity_id
_entity_poly.type
_entity_poly.pdbx_seq_one_letter_code
_entity_poly.pdbx_strand_id
1 'polypeptide(L)'
;MWGMHPETYWLAHRPPASRYLTAGLLTNFGGGRTGTATVGEKWAVRGAWPVFRRELAGHPPGLVVDDARGAPYRLARTPTLRAWLREGYARAGEVDGAVLYTRRAE
;
A
#
# COMPACT_ATOMS: atom_id res chain seq x y z
N MET A 1 -8.34 -0.99 7.71
CA MET A 1 -7.09 -1.70 7.33
C MET A 1 -6.59 -1.13 6.02
N TRP A 2 -5.30 -1.26 5.68
CA TRP A 2 -4.86 -0.99 4.31
C TRP A 2 -3.83 -2.02 3.81
N GLY A 3 -3.84 -2.30 2.52
CA GLY A 3 -2.98 -3.26 1.82
C GLY A 3 -3.22 -3.19 0.30
N MET A 4 -2.33 -3.81 -0.47
CA MET A 4 -2.32 -3.71 -1.94
C MET A 4 -3.12 -4.80 -2.68
N HIS A 5 -3.74 -5.74 -1.95
CA HIS A 5 -4.59 -6.79 -2.50
C HIS A 5 -6.01 -6.72 -1.91
N PRO A 6 -7.06 -6.63 -2.75
CA PRO A 6 -8.43 -6.45 -2.29
C PRO A 6 -8.97 -7.66 -1.52
N GLU A 7 -8.50 -8.86 -1.82
CA GLU A 7 -8.89 -10.12 -1.19
C GLU A 7 -8.64 -10.09 0.33
N THR A 8 -7.59 -9.40 0.76
CA THR A 8 -7.24 -9.24 2.18
C THR A 8 -8.36 -8.58 2.98
N TYR A 9 -9.06 -7.59 2.42
CA TYR A 9 -10.18 -6.92 3.10
C TYR A 9 -11.39 -7.85 3.25
N TRP A 10 -11.69 -8.60 2.18
CA TRP A 10 -12.79 -9.55 2.15
C TRP A 10 -12.58 -10.67 3.18
N LEU A 11 -11.43 -11.33 3.13
CA LEU A 11 -11.09 -12.44 4.02
C LEU A 11 -11.02 -11.99 5.49
N ALA A 12 -10.50 -10.79 5.75
CA ALA A 12 -10.40 -10.26 7.11
C ALA A 12 -11.71 -9.66 7.65
N HIS A 13 -12.76 -9.53 6.83
CA HIS A 13 -13.99 -8.81 7.17
C HIS A 13 -13.71 -7.37 7.69
N ARG A 14 -12.77 -6.67 7.04
CA ARG A 14 -12.33 -5.31 7.45
C ARG A 14 -12.52 -4.33 6.29
N PRO A 15 -13.09 -3.14 6.54
CA PRO A 15 -13.16 -2.11 5.50
C PRO A 15 -11.76 -1.56 5.17
N PRO A 16 -11.55 -1.17 3.90
CA PRO A 16 -10.33 -0.50 3.48
C PRO A 16 -10.30 0.94 4.00
N ALA A 17 -9.12 1.42 4.38
CA ALA A 17 -8.92 2.79 4.87
C ALA A 17 -8.80 3.83 3.75
N SER A 18 -8.78 3.40 2.49
CA SER A 18 -8.77 4.27 1.31
C SER A 18 -9.51 3.62 0.15
N ARG A 19 -9.84 4.40 -0.87
CA ARG A 19 -10.43 3.86 -2.12
C ARG A 19 -9.45 3.04 -2.97
N TYR A 20 -8.16 3.08 -2.64
CA TYR A 20 -7.10 2.39 -3.39
C TYR A 20 -6.92 0.98 -2.84
N LEU A 21 -7.75 0.07 -3.36
CA LEU A 21 -7.81 -1.33 -2.94
C LEU A 21 -6.73 -2.21 -3.58
N THR A 22 -6.08 -1.71 -4.63
CA THR A 22 -5.06 -2.41 -5.41
C THR A 22 -3.83 -1.51 -5.62
N ALA A 23 -2.67 -2.10 -5.89
CA ALA A 23 -1.45 -1.36 -6.23
C ALA A 23 -1.55 -0.54 -7.53
N GLY A 24 -2.48 -0.87 -8.43
CA GLY A 24 -2.40 -0.44 -9.83
C GLY A 24 -2.50 1.06 -10.05
N LEU A 25 -3.45 1.73 -9.42
CA LEU A 25 -3.58 3.18 -9.56
C LEU A 25 -2.41 3.94 -8.92
N LEU A 26 -1.81 3.38 -7.86
CA LEU A 26 -0.69 3.96 -7.13
C LEU A 26 0.67 3.69 -7.78
N THR A 27 0.75 2.74 -8.72
CA THR A 27 2.04 2.26 -9.25
C THR A 27 2.07 2.02 -10.75
N ASN A 28 0.94 2.13 -11.45
CA ASN A 28 0.78 1.69 -12.85
C ASN A 28 1.02 0.18 -13.07
N PHE A 29 0.94 -0.62 -12.01
CA PHE A 29 0.95 -2.06 -12.12
C PHE A 29 -0.42 -2.57 -12.59
N GLY A 30 -0.46 -3.37 -13.65
CA GLY A 30 -1.71 -3.92 -14.19
C GLY A 30 -1.46 -5.17 -15.02
N GLY A 31 -2.43 -6.08 -15.01
CA GLY A 31 -2.37 -7.33 -15.78
C GLY A 31 -2.18 -7.07 -17.28
N GLY A 32 -1.32 -7.86 -17.93
CA GLY A 32 -1.05 -7.76 -19.37
C GLY A 32 -0.03 -6.69 -19.77
N ARG A 33 0.42 -5.81 -18.86
CA ARG A 33 1.53 -4.88 -19.13
C ARG A 33 2.85 -5.56 -18.75
N THR A 34 3.61 -5.98 -19.76
CA THR A 34 4.86 -6.78 -19.58
C THR A 34 6.06 -5.96 -19.09
N GLY A 35 6.01 -4.63 -19.20
CA GLY A 35 7.11 -3.76 -18.79
C GLY A 35 7.08 -3.37 -17.31
N THR A 36 7.96 -3.96 -16.49
CA THR A 36 8.16 -3.55 -15.08
C THR A 36 8.93 -2.22 -14.93
N ALA A 37 9.56 -1.74 -16.02
CA ALA A 37 10.28 -0.47 -16.06
C ALA A 37 9.35 0.74 -15.79
N THR A 38 8.07 0.61 -16.13
CA THR A 38 7.04 1.64 -15.95
C THR A 38 6.17 1.40 -14.72
N VAL A 39 6.68 0.68 -13.70
CA VAL A 39 5.97 0.43 -12.44
C VAL A 39 6.65 1.16 -11.27
N GLY A 40 5.84 1.90 -10.52
CA GLY A 40 6.22 2.69 -9.34
C GLY A 40 5.43 3.99 -9.25
N GLU A 41 5.60 4.70 -8.14
CA GLU A 41 4.88 5.95 -7.84
C GLU A 41 5.03 7.02 -8.94
N LYS A 42 6.21 7.14 -9.55
CA LYS A 42 6.45 8.08 -10.66
C LYS A 42 5.58 7.83 -11.90
N TRP A 43 5.04 6.62 -12.03
CA TRP A 43 4.20 6.22 -13.16
C TRP A 43 2.72 6.13 -12.78
N ALA A 44 2.37 6.39 -11.52
CA ALA A 44 1.01 6.28 -11.00
C ALA A 44 0.01 7.14 -11.79
N VAL A 45 -1.28 6.80 -11.66
CA VAL A 45 -2.35 7.60 -12.22
C VAL A 45 -2.29 9.02 -11.63
N ARG A 46 -2.37 10.03 -12.50
CA ARG A 46 -2.29 11.43 -12.10
C ARG A 46 -3.33 11.74 -11.03
N GLY A 47 -2.88 12.28 -9.90
CA GLY A 47 -3.75 12.64 -8.77
C GLY A 47 -4.02 11.51 -7.78
N ALA A 48 -3.58 10.28 -8.04
CA ALA A 48 -3.82 9.15 -7.14
C ALA A 48 -3.16 9.37 -5.76
N TRP A 49 -1.86 9.71 -5.75
CA TRP A 49 -1.09 9.91 -4.52
C TRP A 49 -1.61 11.05 -3.61
N PRO A 50 -1.92 12.26 -4.13
CA PRO A 50 -2.54 13.30 -3.31
C PRO A 50 -3.85 12.87 -2.64
N VAL A 51 -4.72 12.16 -3.37
CA VAL A 51 -5.98 11.65 -2.80
C VAL A 51 -5.71 10.58 -1.75
N PHE A 52 -4.84 9.61 -2.05
CA PHE A 52 -4.46 8.54 -1.14
C PHE A 52 -3.91 9.08 0.19
N ARG A 53 -2.96 10.02 0.12
CA ARG A 53 -2.39 10.66 1.31
C ARG A 53 -3.44 11.37 2.16
N ARG A 54 -4.36 12.10 1.54
CA ARG A 54 -5.44 12.79 2.25
C ARG A 54 -6.37 11.81 2.96
N GLU A 55 -6.72 10.70 2.31
CA GLU A 55 -7.55 9.66 2.92
C GLU A 55 -6.85 8.99 4.11
N LEU A 56 -5.57 8.63 3.97
CA LEU A 56 -4.82 8.03 5.09
C LEU A 56 -4.58 9.00 6.25
N ALA A 57 -4.47 10.31 5.98
CA ALA A 57 -4.38 11.31 7.05
C ALA A 57 -5.69 11.47 7.81
N GLY A 58 -6.84 11.45 7.10
CA GLY A 58 -8.17 11.58 7.72
C GLY A 58 -8.66 10.29 8.40
N HIS A 59 -8.23 9.13 7.92
CA HIS A 59 -8.59 7.83 8.47
C HIS A 59 -7.37 6.88 8.47
N PRO A 60 -6.41 7.08 9.39
CA PRO A 60 -5.20 6.27 9.43
C PRO A 60 -5.54 4.82 9.80
N PRO A 61 -5.14 3.82 9.00
CA PRO A 61 -5.43 2.42 9.30
C PRO A 61 -4.68 1.97 10.56
N GLY A 62 -5.32 1.19 11.43
CA GLY A 62 -4.63 0.56 12.56
C GLY A 62 -3.63 -0.53 12.14
N LEU A 63 -3.82 -1.09 10.94
CA LEU A 63 -2.99 -2.16 10.36
C LEU A 63 -2.76 -1.89 8.87
N VAL A 64 -1.50 -1.95 8.47
CA VAL A 64 -1.05 -1.98 7.07
C VAL A 64 -0.39 -3.32 6.78
N VAL A 65 -0.77 -3.92 5.65
CA VAL A 65 -0.21 -5.19 5.17
C VAL A 65 0.55 -4.92 3.87
N ASP A 66 1.87 -5.14 3.90
CA ASP A 66 2.70 -5.17 2.70
C ASP A 66 2.97 -6.63 2.31
N ASP A 67 2.21 -7.11 1.35
CA ASP A 67 2.30 -8.44 0.77
C ASP A 67 2.92 -8.42 -0.64
N ALA A 68 3.63 -7.35 -1.00
CA ALA A 68 4.21 -7.23 -2.33
C ALA A 68 5.28 -8.31 -2.61
N ARG A 69 5.93 -8.89 -1.61
CA ARG A 69 6.87 -10.04 -1.72
C ARG A 69 7.90 -9.91 -2.86
N GLY A 70 8.35 -8.68 -3.14
CA GLY A 70 9.31 -8.39 -4.22
C GLY A 70 8.70 -8.03 -5.58
N ALA A 71 7.38 -8.01 -5.70
CA ALA A 71 6.66 -7.60 -6.90
C ALA A 71 7.06 -6.19 -7.39
N PRO A 72 6.85 -5.86 -8.67
CA PRO A 72 7.22 -4.58 -9.25
C PRO A 72 6.60 -3.34 -8.58
N TYR A 73 5.55 -3.50 -7.77
CA TYR A 73 4.88 -2.42 -7.03
C TYR A 73 5.31 -2.29 -5.56
N ARG A 74 6.33 -3.06 -5.12
CA ARG A 74 6.86 -3.07 -3.74
C ARG A 74 7.17 -1.67 -3.18
N LEU A 75 7.19 -1.54 -1.85
CA LEU A 75 7.45 -0.29 -1.12
C LEU A 75 8.68 0.51 -1.59
N ALA A 76 9.74 -0.18 -2.04
CA ALA A 76 10.94 0.47 -2.57
C ALA A 76 10.67 1.35 -3.83
N ARG A 77 9.54 1.14 -4.51
CA ARG A 77 9.11 1.91 -5.70
C ARG A 77 7.96 2.88 -5.39
N THR A 78 7.57 3.00 -4.13
CA THR A 78 6.54 3.93 -3.64
C THR A 78 7.09 4.77 -2.48
N PRO A 79 8.07 5.66 -2.75
CA PRO A 79 8.77 6.43 -1.72
C PRO A 79 7.83 7.20 -0.78
N THR A 80 6.70 7.71 -1.25
CA THR A 80 5.72 8.39 -0.40
C THR A 80 5.12 7.44 0.64
N LEU A 81 4.67 6.25 0.23
CA LEU A 81 4.13 5.26 1.15
C LEU A 81 5.20 4.73 2.11
N ARG A 82 6.42 4.50 1.61
CA ARG A 82 7.55 4.07 2.44
C ARG A 82 7.89 5.11 3.51
N ALA A 83 7.88 6.40 3.17
CA ALA A 83 8.12 7.48 4.14
C ALA A 83 7.00 7.55 5.20
N TRP A 84 5.74 7.52 4.77
CA TRP A 84 4.57 7.54 5.66
C TRP A 84 4.57 6.35 6.65
N LEU A 85 4.87 5.13 6.18
CA LEU A 85 5.04 3.97 7.06
C LEU A 85 6.19 4.17 8.04
N ARG A 86 7.35 4.63 7.55
CA ARG A 86 8.52 4.85 8.41
C ARG A 86 8.25 5.89 9.49
N GLU A 87 7.41 6.88 9.26
CA GLU A 87 7.09 7.96 10.20
C GLU A 87 6.01 7.57 11.22
N GLY A 88 4.93 6.91 10.78
CA GLY A 88 3.76 6.63 11.65
C GLY A 88 3.64 5.20 12.18
N TYR A 89 4.42 4.25 11.64
CA TYR A 89 4.19 2.82 11.86
C TYR A 89 5.44 2.06 12.26
N ALA A 90 5.26 1.01 13.06
CA ALA A 90 6.28 0.02 13.40
C ALA A 90 5.94 -1.32 12.76
N ARG A 91 6.96 -2.09 12.38
CA ARG A 91 6.78 -3.49 11.95
C ARG A 91 6.31 -4.30 13.16
N ALA A 92 5.14 -4.91 13.04
CA ALA A 92 4.54 -5.76 14.08
C ALA A 92 4.88 -7.24 13.90
N GLY A 93 5.25 -7.65 12.68
CA GLY A 93 5.61 -9.02 12.38
C GLY A 93 5.61 -9.32 10.88
N GLU A 94 5.65 -10.60 10.56
CA GLU A 94 5.55 -11.12 9.20
C GLU A 94 4.80 -12.45 9.20
N VAL A 95 3.91 -12.65 8.23
CA VAL A 95 3.15 -13.89 8.04
C VAL A 95 3.22 -14.26 6.57
N ASP A 96 3.76 -15.43 6.27
CA ASP A 96 3.93 -15.96 4.91
C ASP A 96 4.61 -14.98 3.93
N GLY A 97 5.54 -14.14 4.41
CA GLY A 97 6.20 -13.13 3.58
C GLY A 97 5.44 -11.80 3.44
N ALA A 98 4.25 -11.67 4.03
CA ALA A 98 3.56 -10.39 4.17
C ALA A 98 4.00 -9.69 5.46
N VAL A 99 4.51 -8.47 5.33
CA VAL A 99 4.97 -7.66 6.46
C VAL A 99 3.81 -6.85 7.03
N LEU A 100 3.63 -6.95 8.35
CA LEU A 100 2.56 -6.27 9.07
C LEU A 100 3.12 -5.03 9.75
N TYR A 101 2.42 -3.91 9.61
CA TYR A 101 2.75 -2.65 10.27
C TYR A 101 1.57 -2.14 11.09
N THR A 102 1.82 -1.77 12.33
CA THR A 102 0.84 -1.14 13.23
C THR A 102 1.25 0.29 13.53
N ARG A 103 0.28 1.14 13.89
CA ARG A 103 0.57 2.49 14.34
C ARG A 103 1.55 2.45 15.50
N ARG A 104 2.52 3.36 15.51
CA ARG A 104 3.31 3.58 16.73
C ARG A 104 2.39 4.11 17.82
N ALA A 105 2.64 3.65 19.05
CA ALA A 105 2.11 4.33 20.22
C ALA A 105 2.75 5.74 20.27
N GLU A 106 1.94 6.73 20.61
CA GLU A 106 2.43 8.08 20.91
C GLU A 106 3.26 8.08 22.20
#